data_AF-A0A8T9BTH5-F1
#
_entry.id   AF-A0A8T9BTH5-F1
#
_cell.length_a   1.000
_cell.length_b   1.000
_cell.length_c   1.000
_cell.angle_alpha   90.00
_cell.angle_beta   90.00
_cell.angle_gamma   90.00
#
_symmetry.space_group_name_H-M   'P 1'
#
loop_
_entity.id
_entity.type
_entity.pdbx_description
1 polymer ?
#
loop_
_entity_poly.entity_id
_entity_poly.type
_entity_poly.pdbx_seq_one_letter_code
_entity_poly.pdbx_strand_id
1 'polypeptide(L)'
;MFTSKGLFSEIQCPYQDTCVLPRCIFAHSSGQSRSAPVVAQNYVSVDNGQDQEGMRKRQKVAHYELPDTASEKPTSTNVIQPVEPSSLSSETRNPPQKVKRISTLTRPVSPPPLRNKPQNGISVLTKPLATQDATIPASKSGSGTASFLLKLASQKKAPIETPIKKEGLNPRPLKIPNPATHQMRFKLLQALHGQFKRLNSELEKDANDVEELLVLSEQALITKALDIEEEAAHTPTIYSNAVRNKILLYKKMTVKQWKEEREKDAAKAKAKVEASMSDTASSKPKPPPKVIETGLKTEEEIMLLPRLYTPITGLSKHGYVTAIPTEEEIETARKGVEMAGGWEVCDRCKSRFQAFPGRREEDGALTSGGKCTYHYGRTFFADRSASDPKAKREKRYKCCGEAMGDSAGCIQADHHVFSIKEAKRLASILNFEKTPENPAKALSNPVCIDGEMGYTVQGFELIRLTATSWPTGAPLFDVLVRPIGEILDLNSRYSGVWPKHMAAA
;
A
#
# COMPACT_ATOMS: atom_id res chain seq x y z
N MET A 1 -5.12 6.00 -33.36
CA MET A 1 -3.83 6.73 -33.31
C MET A 1 -3.94 7.77 -32.20
N PHE A 2 -2.89 8.00 -31.41
CA PHE A 2 -2.93 8.99 -30.31
C PHE A 2 -2.42 10.36 -30.77
N THR A 3 -3.08 11.43 -30.32
CA THR A 3 -2.64 12.82 -30.50
C THR A 3 -1.94 13.32 -29.23
N SER A 4 -0.66 13.68 -29.36
CA SER A 4 0.19 14.13 -28.26
C SER A 4 -0.19 15.56 -27.83
N LYS A 5 -0.83 15.72 -26.68
CA LYS A 5 -1.30 17.01 -26.12
C LYS A 5 -0.18 17.91 -25.57
N GLY A 6 1.00 17.95 -26.19
CA GLY A 6 2.11 18.86 -25.84
C GLY A 6 2.75 18.71 -24.45
N LEU A 7 2.30 17.77 -23.61
CA LEU A 7 2.60 17.68 -22.17
C LEU A 7 4.08 17.60 -21.75
N PHE A 8 5.02 17.38 -22.67
CA PHE A 8 6.46 17.32 -22.38
C PHE A 8 7.31 18.13 -23.37
N SER A 9 6.72 19.10 -24.09
CA SER A 9 7.42 19.93 -25.09
C SER A 9 8.48 20.89 -24.54
N GLU A 10 8.62 20.98 -23.21
CA GLU A 10 9.65 21.77 -22.52
C GLU A 10 10.82 20.90 -22.01
N ILE A 11 10.66 19.56 -22.03
CA ILE A 11 11.66 18.61 -21.54
C ILE A 11 12.40 18.01 -22.74
N GLN A 12 13.72 18.17 -22.78
CA GLN A 12 14.55 17.62 -23.85
C GLN A 12 14.46 16.10 -23.94
N CYS A 13 14.40 15.57 -25.17
CA CYS A 13 14.37 14.14 -25.40
C CYS A 13 15.70 13.48 -25.00
N PRO A 14 15.71 12.43 -24.15
CA PRO A 14 16.95 11.76 -23.73
C PRO A 14 17.70 11.07 -24.88
N TYR A 15 17.07 10.90 -26.05
CA TYR A 15 17.69 10.30 -27.24
C TYR A 15 18.11 11.33 -28.30
N GLN A 16 17.72 12.60 -28.17
CA GLN A 16 17.98 13.70 -29.13
C GLN A 16 17.97 13.24 -30.60
N ASP A 17 19.11 13.33 -31.30
CA ASP A 17 19.25 13.05 -32.74
C ASP A 17 19.13 11.56 -33.10
N THR A 18 19.12 10.67 -32.10
CA THR A 18 18.90 9.21 -32.28
C THR A 18 17.44 8.78 -32.07
N CYS A 19 16.53 9.73 -31.81
CA CYS A 19 15.13 9.43 -31.54
C CYS A 19 14.35 9.00 -32.79
N VAL A 20 14.05 7.71 -32.88
CA VAL A 20 13.30 7.09 -34.00
C VAL A 20 11.77 7.29 -33.94
N LEU A 21 11.24 8.07 -33.00
CA LEU A 21 9.80 8.28 -32.82
C LEU A 21 9.26 9.41 -33.72
N PRO A 22 8.39 9.15 -34.73
CA PRO A 22 7.92 10.17 -35.67
C PRO A 22 7.09 11.31 -35.05
N ARG A 23 6.61 11.10 -33.81
CA ARG A 23 5.98 12.11 -32.94
C ARG A 23 6.42 11.85 -31.51
N CYS A 24 7.70 12.12 -31.21
CA CYS A 24 8.19 12.14 -29.85
C CYS A 24 7.38 13.13 -29.00
N ILE A 25 7.13 12.78 -27.73
CA ILE A 25 6.41 13.67 -26.80
C ILE A 25 7.32 14.74 -26.18
N PHE A 26 8.63 14.54 -26.26
CA PHE A 26 9.69 15.40 -25.70
C PHE A 26 10.22 16.39 -26.74
N ALA A 27 10.86 17.46 -26.26
CA ALA A 27 11.47 18.49 -27.09
C ALA A 27 12.69 17.99 -27.86
N HIS A 28 12.83 18.46 -29.10
CA HIS A 28 14.00 18.26 -29.96
C HIS A 28 14.43 19.60 -30.56
N SER A 29 15.73 19.85 -30.62
CA SER A 29 16.28 21.00 -31.34
C SER A 29 16.06 20.80 -32.85
N SER A 30 15.32 21.69 -33.50
CA SER A 30 14.88 21.54 -34.89
C SER A 30 16.05 21.65 -35.89
N GLY A 31 16.63 20.50 -36.24
CA GLY A 31 17.95 20.43 -36.89
C GLY A 31 18.06 19.81 -38.28
N GLN A 32 17.00 19.19 -38.85
CA GLN A 32 16.97 18.87 -40.30
C GLN A 32 15.57 18.46 -40.79
N SER A 33 15.10 19.10 -41.87
CA SER A 33 13.90 18.69 -42.60
C SER A 33 14.25 17.71 -43.72
N ARG A 34 13.46 16.64 -43.86
CA ARG A 34 13.35 15.85 -45.09
C ARG A 34 11.89 15.78 -45.49
N SER A 35 11.63 16.07 -46.76
CA SER A 35 10.32 16.52 -47.25
C SER A 35 9.52 15.44 -47.97
N ALA A 36 8.20 15.56 -47.85
CA ALA A 36 7.22 15.26 -48.90
C ALA A 36 6.95 13.75 -49.24
N PRO A 37 5.80 13.43 -49.88
CA PRO A 37 4.76 14.33 -50.40
C PRO A 37 3.44 14.33 -49.63
N VAL A 38 2.67 15.39 -49.87
CA VAL A 38 1.25 15.53 -49.51
C VAL A 38 0.42 15.39 -50.78
N VAL A 39 -0.65 14.60 -50.74
CA VAL A 39 -1.76 14.71 -51.70
C VAL A 39 -2.87 15.48 -51.01
N ALA A 40 -3.32 16.57 -51.63
CA ALA A 40 -4.35 17.44 -51.09
C ALA A 40 -5.67 17.27 -51.85
N GLN A 41 -6.80 17.40 -51.15
CA GLN A 41 -8.03 17.91 -51.72
C GLN A 41 -8.92 18.49 -50.63
N ASN A 42 -9.19 19.79 -50.72
CA ASN A 42 -10.36 20.43 -50.11
C ASN A 42 -11.56 20.20 -51.04
N TYR A 43 -12.79 20.27 -50.52
CA TYR A 43 -13.87 21.02 -51.17
C TYR A 43 -14.94 21.44 -50.14
N VAL A 44 -15.94 22.20 -50.59
CA VAL A 44 -16.72 23.17 -49.78
C VAL A 44 -18.21 22.79 -49.72
N SER A 45 -18.88 23.19 -48.64
CA SER A 45 -20.32 23.00 -48.41
C SER A 45 -21.21 23.76 -49.39
N VAL A 46 -22.32 23.15 -49.82
CA VAL A 46 -23.50 23.82 -50.42
C VAL A 46 -24.77 23.16 -49.84
N ASP A 47 -25.90 23.85 -49.97
CA ASP A 47 -27.18 23.69 -49.26
C ASP A 47 -28.30 23.05 -50.13
N ASN A 48 -29.48 22.84 -49.50
CA ASN A 48 -30.82 22.64 -50.07
C ASN A 48 -31.25 21.26 -50.64
N GLY A 49 -32.57 21.01 -50.56
CA GLY A 49 -33.30 20.38 -51.66
C GLY A 49 -34.15 19.13 -51.36
N GLN A 50 -35.43 19.35 -51.06
CA GLN A 50 -36.50 18.36 -50.86
C GLN A 50 -36.77 17.30 -51.97
N ASP A 51 -37.38 16.20 -51.52
CA ASP A 51 -38.51 15.45 -52.11
C ASP A 51 -38.40 14.35 -53.22
N GLN A 52 -39.12 13.26 -52.92
CA GLN A 52 -39.95 12.37 -53.75
C GLN A 52 -39.46 11.05 -54.42
N GLU A 53 -40.15 9.99 -53.96
CA GLU A 53 -40.67 8.78 -54.64
C GLU A 53 -39.77 7.63 -55.16
N GLY A 54 -40.27 6.41 -54.93
CA GLY A 54 -39.66 5.13 -55.33
C GLY A 54 -40.47 3.90 -54.90
N MET A 55 -41.66 3.69 -55.47
CA MET A 55 -42.56 2.58 -55.10
C MET A 55 -42.02 1.19 -55.50
N ARG A 56 -42.36 0.12 -54.74
CA ARG A 56 -43.24 -0.99 -55.23
C ARG A 56 -43.49 -2.16 -54.24
N LYS A 57 -44.73 -2.68 -54.33
CA LYS A 57 -45.25 -4.04 -54.00
C LYS A 57 -45.40 -4.49 -52.53
N ARG A 58 -46.66 -4.38 -52.07
CA ARG A 58 -47.42 -5.23 -51.12
C ARG A 58 -47.21 -6.75 -51.31
N GLN A 59 -47.40 -7.52 -50.21
CA GLN A 59 -48.65 -8.30 -49.98
C GLN A 59 -48.87 -8.58 -48.47
N LYS A 60 -50.13 -8.58 -48.01
CA LYS A 60 -50.61 -8.98 -46.65
C LYS A 60 -50.82 -10.52 -46.61
N VAL A 61 -51.15 -11.21 -45.50
CA VAL A 61 -52.36 -11.15 -44.62
C VAL A 61 -52.02 -11.83 -43.26
N ALA A 62 -52.68 -11.59 -42.11
CA ALA A 62 -53.05 -10.37 -41.38
C ALA A 62 -54.05 -10.68 -40.23
N HIS A 63 -53.79 -10.15 -39.01
CA HIS A 63 -54.71 -10.13 -37.85
C HIS A 63 -55.04 -11.57 -37.32
N TYR A 64 -55.84 -11.86 -36.27
CA TYR A 64 -56.81 -11.13 -35.43
C TYR A 64 -56.77 -11.72 -33.99
N GLU A 65 -57.08 -11.07 -32.85
CA GLU A 65 -57.12 -9.64 -32.46
C GLU A 65 -57.06 -9.55 -30.89
N LEU A 66 -57.83 -8.68 -30.22
CA LEU A 66 -57.98 -8.46 -28.75
C LEU A 66 -59.49 -8.18 -28.44
N PRO A 67 -60.04 -8.00 -27.18
CA PRO A 67 -59.44 -7.29 -26.03
C PRO A 67 -59.87 -7.66 -24.55
N ASP A 68 -59.24 -6.94 -23.60
CA ASP A 68 -59.66 -6.45 -22.26
C ASP A 68 -60.49 -7.28 -21.25
N THR A 69 -60.00 -7.43 -20.01
CA THR A 69 -60.40 -6.58 -18.84
C THR A 69 -59.71 -6.92 -17.48
N ALA A 70 -59.57 -5.89 -16.64
CA ALA A 70 -59.62 -5.85 -15.15
C ALA A 70 -58.70 -6.68 -14.19
N SER A 71 -58.09 -5.94 -13.25
CA SER A 71 -57.96 -6.17 -11.79
C SER A 71 -57.09 -7.26 -11.12
N GLU A 72 -56.19 -6.74 -10.25
CA GLU A 72 -55.89 -7.13 -8.85
C GLU A 72 -55.22 -8.49 -8.43
N LYS A 73 -54.05 -8.35 -7.75
CA LYS A 73 -53.59 -8.91 -6.44
C LYS A 73 -54.36 -10.07 -5.74
N PRO A 74 -53.75 -10.81 -4.76
CA PRO A 74 -52.32 -11.07 -4.45
C PRO A 74 -52.01 -12.52 -3.91
N THR A 75 -50.81 -12.75 -3.35
CA THR A 75 -50.48 -13.74 -2.28
C THR A 75 -50.53 -15.25 -2.63
N SER A 76 -49.44 -16.04 -2.53
CA SER A 76 -48.88 -16.59 -1.27
C SER A 76 -47.47 -17.19 -1.49
N THR A 77 -46.45 -16.88 -0.68
CA THR A 77 -45.95 -17.58 0.55
C THR A 77 -45.52 -19.05 0.41
N ASN A 78 -44.22 -19.33 0.68
CA ASN A 78 -43.58 -20.65 0.69
C ASN A 78 -43.13 -21.04 2.12
N VAL A 79 -43.37 -22.30 2.53
CA VAL A 79 -42.87 -23.00 3.73
C VAL A 79 -43.13 -24.52 3.55
N ILE A 80 -42.43 -25.50 4.15
CA ILE A 80 -41.34 -25.48 5.16
C ILE A 80 -40.13 -26.30 4.59
N GLN A 81 -39.36 -26.99 5.44
CA GLN A 81 -38.42 -28.07 5.13
C GLN A 81 -38.79 -29.31 6.01
N PRO A 82 -37.87 -30.03 6.71
CA PRO A 82 -36.88 -31.01 6.22
C PRO A 82 -36.98 -32.41 6.90
N VAL A 83 -36.49 -33.49 6.26
CA VAL A 83 -35.94 -34.67 6.97
C VAL A 83 -34.90 -35.46 6.14
N GLU A 84 -33.97 -36.13 6.81
CA GLU A 84 -33.11 -37.25 6.34
C GLU A 84 -33.42 -38.51 7.21
N PRO A 85 -32.60 -39.59 7.31
CA PRO A 85 -31.69 -40.26 6.35
C PRO A 85 -31.93 -41.80 6.22
N SER A 86 -31.36 -42.45 5.18
CA SER A 86 -31.09 -43.91 5.11
C SER A 86 -30.39 -44.35 3.80
N SER A 87 -29.87 -45.58 3.62
CA SER A 87 -29.01 -46.47 4.47
C SER A 87 -28.69 -47.79 3.71
N LEU A 88 -27.53 -48.44 3.96
CA LEU A 88 -27.11 -49.79 3.47
C LEU A 88 -27.00 -49.96 1.92
N SER A 89 -26.34 -50.97 1.30
CA SER A 89 -25.14 -51.78 1.61
C SER A 89 -24.62 -52.54 0.34
N SER A 90 -23.48 -53.26 0.46
CA SER A 90 -23.10 -54.50 -0.27
C SER A 90 -22.83 -54.56 -1.81
N GLU A 91 -21.55 -54.38 -2.18
CA GLU A 91 -20.62 -55.40 -2.76
C GLU A 91 -20.82 -56.18 -4.12
N THR A 92 -19.76 -56.11 -4.96
CA THR A 92 -19.14 -57.16 -5.84
C THR A 92 -19.45 -57.34 -7.36
N ARG A 93 -18.35 -57.56 -8.11
CA ARG A 93 -18.13 -58.26 -9.43
C ARG A 93 -18.06 -57.45 -10.76
N ASN A 94 -16.86 -57.49 -11.37
CA ASN A 94 -16.49 -57.25 -12.79
C ASN A 94 -16.47 -58.59 -13.57
N PRO A 95 -16.08 -58.72 -14.88
CA PRO A 95 -15.69 -57.76 -15.95
C PRO A 95 -16.55 -58.00 -17.25
N PRO A 96 -16.12 -57.81 -18.54
CA PRO A 96 -14.98 -57.08 -19.14
C PRO A 96 -15.30 -56.16 -20.37
N GLN A 97 -14.32 -55.30 -20.69
CA GLN A 97 -13.92 -54.80 -22.04
C GLN A 97 -14.93 -54.15 -23.02
N LYS A 98 -14.60 -52.91 -23.43
CA LYS A 98 -14.16 -52.65 -24.82
C LYS A 98 -13.24 -51.43 -24.93
N VAL A 99 -12.23 -51.53 -25.80
CA VAL A 99 -11.16 -50.53 -25.97
C VAL A 99 -11.37 -49.74 -27.26
N LYS A 100 -11.04 -48.43 -27.26
CA LYS A 100 -10.67 -47.70 -28.48
C LYS A 100 -9.36 -46.94 -28.26
N ARG A 101 -8.36 -47.30 -29.07
CA ARG A 101 -7.07 -46.60 -29.26
C ARG A 101 -6.85 -46.52 -30.77
N ILE A 102 -6.34 -45.38 -31.24
CA ILE A 102 -5.52 -45.10 -32.44
C ILE A 102 -5.43 -43.55 -32.47
N SER A 103 -4.30 -42.83 -32.35
CA SER A 103 -2.88 -43.01 -32.72
C SER A 103 -2.52 -42.58 -34.15
N THR A 104 -2.04 -41.35 -34.29
CA THR A 104 -1.29 -40.84 -35.46
C THR A 104 0.01 -40.18 -35.00
N LEU A 105 1.00 -40.10 -35.90
CA LEU A 105 2.42 -39.95 -35.55
C LEU A 105 2.97 -38.51 -35.68
N THR A 106 3.89 -38.18 -34.76
CA THR A 106 5.12 -37.38 -34.92
C THR A 106 5.13 -36.07 -35.75
N ARG A 107 5.57 -34.96 -35.13
CA ARG A 107 6.82 -34.26 -35.52
C ARG A 107 7.29 -33.27 -34.40
N PRO A 108 8.56 -32.80 -34.42
CA PRO A 108 9.19 -32.14 -33.27
C PRO A 108 9.03 -30.60 -33.24
N VAL A 109 9.47 -30.00 -32.13
CA VAL A 109 9.56 -28.55 -31.90
C VAL A 109 10.79 -27.95 -32.60
N SER A 110 10.64 -26.77 -33.20
CA SER A 110 11.73 -26.01 -33.82
C SER A 110 12.20 -24.85 -32.93
N PRO A 111 13.52 -24.63 -32.75
CA PRO A 111 14.05 -23.42 -32.12
C PRO A 111 14.18 -22.25 -33.10
N PRO A 112 14.13 -20.98 -32.64
CA PRO A 112 14.45 -19.81 -33.46
C PRO A 112 15.97 -19.69 -33.73
N PRO A 113 16.39 -19.03 -34.83
CA PRO A 113 17.77 -19.11 -35.32
C PRO A 113 18.75 -18.16 -34.63
N LEU A 114 19.99 -18.64 -34.47
CA LEU A 114 21.18 -17.82 -34.22
C LEU A 114 21.48 -16.92 -35.43
N ARG A 115 21.97 -15.70 -35.21
CA ARG A 115 22.42 -14.79 -36.27
C ARG A 115 23.94 -14.62 -36.24
N ASN A 116 24.54 -14.54 -37.43
CA ASN A 116 25.96 -14.78 -37.67
C ASN A 116 26.90 -13.67 -37.17
N LYS A 117 28.13 -14.07 -36.81
CA LYS A 117 29.32 -13.21 -36.85
C LYS A 117 29.61 -12.76 -38.30
N PRO A 118 30.17 -11.57 -38.51
CA PRO A 118 31.17 -11.33 -39.54
C PRO A 118 32.59 -11.68 -39.02
N GLN A 119 33.49 -12.11 -39.91
CA GLN A 119 34.93 -12.17 -39.69
C GLN A 119 35.65 -11.19 -40.63
N ASN A 120 36.81 -10.70 -40.19
CA ASN A 120 38.02 -10.24 -40.92
C ASN A 120 37.88 -9.54 -42.30
N GLY A 121 38.62 -8.45 -42.58
CA GLY A 121 39.69 -7.78 -41.81
C GLY A 121 40.46 -6.73 -42.64
N ILE A 122 41.75 -6.48 -42.29
CA ILE A 122 42.70 -5.42 -42.78
C ILE A 122 42.61 -4.14 -41.90
N SER A 123 43.58 -3.64 -41.09
CA SER A 123 45.06 -3.63 -40.99
C SER A 123 45.73 -2.40 -41.67
N VAL A 124 46.69 -1.66 -41.10
CA VAL A 124 47.51 -1.83 -39.85
C VAL A 124 47.18 -0.75 -38.76
N LEU A 125 48.02 0.04 -38.04
CA LEU A 125 49.47 0.36 -37.95
C LEU A 125 49.90 0.73 -36.49
N THR A 126 50.88 0.00 -35.93
CA THR A 126 51.98 0.38 -34.98
C THR A 126 51.77 1.24 -33.69
N LYS A 127 51.89 0.59 -32.49
CA LYS A 127 52.79 0.81 -31.30
C LYS A 127 53.44 2.21 -30.97
N PRO A 128 53.97 2.48 -29.72
CA PRO A 128 53.50 2.13 -28.34
C PRO A 128 53.90 3.11 -27.16
N LEU A 129 53.44 2.82 -25.92
CA LEU A 129 54.13 2.96 -24.59
C LEU A 129 54.34 4.33 -23.87
N ALA A 130 54.50 4.23 -22.52
CA ALA A 130 54.93 5.20 -21.47
C ALA A 130 53.95 6.32 -21.05
N THR A 131 53.73 6.76 -19.78
CA THR A 131 54.35 6.66 -18.41
C THR A 131 55.40 7.69 -17.96
N GLN A 132 54.94 8.78 -17.31
CA GLN A 132 55.54 9.66 -16.27
C GLN A 132 54.48 10.76 -15.95
N ASP A 133 54.21 11.30 -14.75
CA ASP A 133 54.83 11.43 -13.42
C ASP A 133 55.57 12.77 -13.14
N ALA A 134 55.36 13.33 -11.93
CA ALA A 134 55.75 14.66 -11.42
C ALA A 134 55.15 15.90 -12.18
N THR A 135 55.11 17.15 -11.67
CA THR A 135 55.85 17.82 -10.57
C THR A 135 55.01 18.94 -9.89
N ILE A 136 55.41 19.41 -8.69
CA ILE A 136 54.79 20.48 -7.86
C ILE A 136 55.68 21.76 -7.84
N PRO A 137 55.14 22.95 -7.49
CA PRO A 137 55.66 23.69 -6.31
C PRO A 137 54.54 24.27 -5.42
N ALA A 138 54.52 24.16 -4.08
CA ALA A 138 55.43 24.73 -3.07
C ALA A 138 55.41 26.28 -3.04
N SER A 139 55.16 27.03 -1.96
CA SER A 139 55.02 26.73 -0.50
C SER A 139 54.15 27.87 0.15
N LYS A 140 54.05 28.17 1.46
CA LYS A 140 54.89 27.91 2.65
C LYS A 140 54.09 28.02 3.98
N SER A 141 54.81 27.97 5.10
CA SER A 141 54.44 27.82 6.53
C SER A 141 54.16 29.09 7.35
N GLY A 142 53.42 28.96 8.46
CA GLY A 142 53.38 29.89 9.61
C GLY A 142 52.95 29.17 10.90
N SER A 143 53.42 29.61 12.08
CA SER A 143 53.26 28.90 13.37
C SER A 143 52.67 29.79 14.47
N GLY A 144 52.03 29.20 15.49
CA GLY A 144 51.56 29.91 16.69
C GLY A 144 50.70 29.07 17.63
N THR A 145 51.23 28.74 18.81
CA THR A 145 50.51 28.02 19.89
C THR A 145 49.95 28.99 20.94
N ALA A 146 48.67 28.84 21.31
CA ALA A 146 48.12 29.37 22.55
C ALA A 146 46.95 28.50 23.04
N SER A 147 46.80 28.37 24.36
CA SER A 147 45.68 27.66 25.00
C SER A 147 44.71 28.69 25.60
N PHE A 148 43.40 28.41 25.60
CA PHE A 148 42.58 28.25 26.82
C PHE A 148 41.07 28.08 26.54
N LEU A 149 40.49 27.09 27.20
CA LEU A 149 39.11 26.88 27.68
C LEU A 149 37.86 27.64 27.13
N LEU A 150 36.79 26.83 27.07
CA LEU A 150 35.37 27.08 27.41
C LEU A 150 34.31 27.36 26.31
N LYS A 151 33.17 26.69 26.54
CA LYS A 151 31.81 26.90 25.99
C LYS A 151 31.62 26.75 24.47
N LEU A 152 31.09 25.59 24.08
CA LEU A 152 30.06 25.53 23.05
C LEU A 152 28.87 24.70 23.57
N ALA A 153 27.67 25.28 23.49
CA ALA A 153 26.40 24.63 23.82
C ALA A 153 25.43 24.84 22.65
N SER A 154 24.46 23.93 22.51
CA SER A 154 23.54 23.86 21.36
C SER A 154 24.24 23.44 20.04
N GLN A 155 23.62 22.74 19.10
CA GLN A 155 22.18 22.57 18.86
C GLN A 155 21.78 21.09 18.64
N LYS A 156 20.57 20.72 19.08
CA LYS A 156 19.91 19.47 18.64
C LYS A 156 19.39 19.66 17.21
N LYS A 157 19.72 18.74 16.31
CA LYS A 157 19.26 18.79 14.90
C LYS A 157 17.84 18.22 14.80
N ALA A 158 16.87 19.04 14.40
CA ALA A 158 15.48 18.62 14.22
C ALA A 158 15.29 17.78 12.92
N PRO A 159 14.23 16.96 12.81
CA PRO A 159 13.90 16.22 11.58
C PRO A 159 13.52 17.13 10.41
N ILE A 160 13.61 16.58 9.19
CA ILE A 160 13.41 17.31 7.93
C ILE A 160 11.91 17.56 7.67
N GLU A 161 11.50 18.82 7.59
CA GLU A 161 10.17 19.20 7.09
C GLU A 161 10.10 19.13 5.56
N THR A 162 8.92 18.78 5.03
CA THR A 162 8.64 18.79 3.59
C THR A 162 8.43 20.22 3.07
N PRO A 163 8.85 20.54 1.83
CA PRO A 163 8.77 21.90 1.31
C PRO A 163 7.32 22.38 1.16
N ILE A 164 6.95 23.37 1.96
CA ILE A 164 5.62 24.01 1.94
C ILE A 164 5.41 24.72 0.60
N LYS A 165 4.30 24.41 -0.09
CA LYS A 165 3.87 25.16 -1.28
C LYS A 165 3.48 26.57 -0.87
N LYS A 166 4.13 27.59 -1.44
CA LYS A 166 3.80 28.99 -1.17
C LYS A 166 2.51 29.39 -1.90
N GLU A 167 1.39 29.42 -1.17
CA GLU A 167 0.10 29.91 -1.66
C GLU A 167 -0.01 31.42 -1.44
N GLY A 168 -0.44 32.17 -2.48
CA GLY A 168 -0.82 33.57 -2.33
C GLY A 168 -2.25 33.72 -1.78
N LEU A 169 -2.55 34.87 -1.17
CA LEU A 169 -3.86 35.17 -0.56
C LEU A 169 -4.94 35.52 -1.62
N ASN A 170 -5.17 34.61 -2.58
CA ASN A 170 -6.19 34.70 -3.62
C ASN A 170 -7.15 33.50 -3.52
N PRO A 171 -8.49 33.71 -3.62
CA PRO A 171 -9.48 32.62 -3.56
C PRO A 171 -9.15 31.48 -4.53
N ARG A 172 -9.15 30.23 -4.04
CA ARG A 172 -8.79 29.07 -4.87
C ARG A 172 -9.80 28.87 -6.02
N PRO A 173 -9.34 28.39 -7.20
CA PRO A 173 -10.21 28.11 -8.33
C PRO A 173 -11.07 26.87 -8.05
N LEU A 174 -12.39 27.07 -8.05
CA LEU A 174 -13.37 26.04 -7.70
C LEU A 174 -13.73 25.18 -8.92
N LYS A 175 -14.01 23.90 -8.69
CA LYS A 175 -14.62 22.98 -9.68
C LYS A 175 -16.16 23.09 -9.76
N ILE A 176 -16.73 23.95 -8.91
CA ILE A 176 -18.16 24.19 -8.70
C ILE A 176 -18.44 25.62 -9.19
N PRO A 177 -19.65 25.94 -9.72
CA PRO A 177 -20.03 27.31 -10.06
C PRO A 177 -19.71 28.30 -8.93
N ASN A 178 -19.06 29.42 -9.27
CA ASN A 178 -18.55 30.36 -8.27
C ASN A 178 -19.69 30.93 -7.39
N PRO A 179 -19.60 30.85 -6.05
CA PRO A 179 -20.67 31.25 -5.14
C PRO A 179 -20.81 32.77 -4.99
N ALA A 180 -19.83 33.54 -5.45
CA ALA A 180 -19.82 35.00 -5.53
C ALA A 180 -18.78 35.46 -6.56
N THR A 181 -18.81 36.73 -6.93
CA THR A 181 -17.78 37.34 -7.79
C THR A 181 -16.39 37.25 -7.13
N HIS A 182 -15.33 37.11 -7.94
CA HIS A 182 -13.95 36.99 -7.42
C HIS A 182 -13.57 38.13 -6.46
N GLN A 183 -13.97 39.37 -6.77
CA GLN A 183 -13.72 40.53 -5.92
C GLN A 183 -14.42 40.45 -4.54
N MET A 184 -15.61 39.84 -4.47
CA MET A 184 -16.30 39.58 -3.20
C MET A 184 -15.61 38.46 -2.41
N ARG A 185 -15.22 37.36 -3.09
CA ARG A 185 -14.45 36.26 -2.47
C ARG A 185 -13.14 36.77 -1.87
N PHE A 186 -12.38 37.55 -2.64
CA PHE A 186 -11.10 38.14 -2.24
C PHE A 186 -11.25 39.10 -1.03
N LYS A 187 -12.24 40.01 -1.04
CA LYS A 187 -12.49 40.91 0.10
C LYS A 187 -12.83 40.16 1.40
N LEU A 188 -13.63 39.08 1.30
CA LEU A 188 -13.96 38.24 2.46
C LEU A 188 -12.74 37.46 2.97
N LEU A 189 -11.93 36.90 2.06
CA LEU A 189 -10.67 36.23 2.38
C LEU A 189 -9.67 37.16 3.09
N GLN A 190 -9.48 38.39 2.58
CA GLN A 190 -8.64 39.40 3.21
C GLN A 190 -9.12 39.76 4.62
N ALA A 191 -10.43 39.95 4.81
CA ALA A 191 -11.01 40.28 6.11
C ALA A 191 -10.85 39.14 7.14
N LEU A 192 -10.95 37.88 6.69
CA LEU A 192 -10.71 36.70 7.52
C LEU A 192 -9.23 36.56 7.91
N HIS A 193 -8.32 36.66 6.93
CA HIS A 193 -6.88 36.63 7.16
C HIS A 193 -6.41 37.75 8.11
N GLY A 194 -7.01 38.94 8.01
CA GLY A 194 -6.75 40.04 8.94
C GLY A 194 -7.08 39.71 10.40
N GLN A 195 -8.14 38.92 10.67
CA GLN A 195 -8.44 38.48 12.04
C GLN A 195 -7.44 37.41 12.52
N PHE A 196 -6.98 36.52 11.65
CA PHE A 196 -5.93 35.56 12.00
C PHE A 196 -4.60 36.25 12.27
N LYS A 197 -4.17 37.19 11.44
CA LYS A 197 -2.94 37.95 11.68
C LYS A 197 -3.01 38.74 13.00
N ARG A 198 -4.17 39.32 13.34
CA ARG A 198 -4.43 39.93 14.66
C ARG A 198 -4.20 38.93 15.80
N LEU A 199 -4.98 37.84 15.84
CA LEU A 199 -4.91 36.84 16.93
C LEU A 199 -3.54 36.19 17.07
N ASN A 200 -2.83 35.96 15.96
CA ASN A 200 -1.49 35.38 15.95
C ASN A 200 -0.44 36.37 16.48
N SER A 201 -0.53 37.66 16.10
CA SER A 201 0.38 38.73 16.59
C SER A 201 0.06 39.18 18.02
N GLU A 202 -1.09 38.79 18.57
CA GLU A 202 -1.42 38.91 20.00
C GLU A 202 -0.82 37.73 20.77
N LEU A 203 -1.05 36.49 20.30
CA LEU A 203 -0.45 35.28 20.89
C LEU A 203 1.09 35.34 20.94
N GLU A 204 1.73 35.81 19.87
CA GLU A 204 3.19 35.96 19.75
C GLU A 204 3.81 36.92 20.79
N LYS A 205 3.03 37.86 21.35
CA LYS A 205 3.50 38.83 22.36
C LYS A 205 3.37 38.34 23.79
N ASP A 206 2.37 37.49 24.03
CA ASP A 206 2.03 36.96 25.36
C ASP A 206 2.59 35.53 25.57
N ALA A 207 3.40 35.01 24.63
CA ALA A 207 3.85 33.63 24.58
C ALA A 207 5.01 33.30 25.54
N ASN A 208 4.88 32.16 26.21
CA ASN A 208 5.98 31.41 26.83
C ASN A 208 6.57 30.39 25.82
N ASP A 209 7.73 29.79 26.11
CA ASP A 209 8.46 28.82 25.25
C ASP A 209 7.58 27.69 24.65
N VAL A 210 6.53 27.27 25.35
CA VAL A 210 5.61 26.21 24.92
C VAL A 210 4.50 26.74 24.00
N GLU A 211 4.20 28.04 24.07
CA GLU A 211 3.16 28.73 23.32
C GLU A 211 3.69 29.35 22.03
N GLU A 212 4.99 29.67 21.96
CA GLU A 212 5.67 30.03 20.71
C GLU A 212 5.49 28.92 19.66
N LEU A 213 5.51 27.65 20.08
CA LEU A 213 5.23 26.47 19.25
C LEU A 213 3.76 26.37 18.74
N LEU A 214 2.86 27.25 19.20
CA LEU A 214 1.48 27.37 18.73
C LEU A 214 1.29 28.55 17.75
N VAL A 215 2.27 29.44 17.62
CA VAL A 215 2.24 30.57 16.69
C VAL A 215 2.35 30.05 15.25
N LEU A 216 1.40 30.44 14.39
CA LEU A 216 1.42 30.04 12.98
C LEU A 216 2.35 30.94 12.16
N SER A 217 3.10 30.34 11.23
CA SER A 217 3.82 31.08 10.19
C SER A 217 2.85 31.81 9.25
N GLU A 218 3.30 32.89 8.60
CA GLU A 218 2.44 33.68 7.71
C GLU A 218 1.85 32.84 6.56
N GLN A 219 2.59 31.85 6.04
CA GLN A 219 2.07 30.93 5.03
C GLN A 219 0.93 30.04 5.58
N ALA A 220 1.02 29.59 6.84
CA ALA A 220 -0.03 28.79 7.47
C ALA A 220 -1.27 29.62 7.82
N LEU A 221 -1.12 30.92 8.13
CA LEU A 221 -2.24 31.87 8.25
C LEU A 221 -2.99 32.03 6.93
N ILE A 222 -2.26 32.16 5.81
CA ILE A 222 -2.83 32.23 4.45
C ILE A 222 -3.57 30.94 4.12
N THR A 223 -2.94 29.76 4.29
CA THR A 223 -3.58 28.47 3.99
C THR A 223 -4.82 28.23 4.86
N LYS A 224 -4.81 28.53 6.18
CA LYS A 224 -6.02 28.41 7.03
C LYS A 224 -7.15 29.37 6.59
N ALA A 225 -6.83 30.55 6.05
CA ALA A 225 -7.82 31.45 5.47
C ALA A 225 -8.42 30.91 4.16
N LEU A 226 -7.59 30.33 3.28
CA LEU A 226 -8.01 29.71 2.03
C LEU A 226 -8.88 28.47 2.25
N ASP A 227 -8.48 27.58 3.17
CA ASP A 227 -9.22 26.35 3.49
C ASP A 227 -10.65 26.66 3.99
N ILE A 228 -10.84 27.72 4.77
CA ILE A 228 -12.16 28.14 5.29
C ILE A 228 -13.02 28.84 4.22
N GLU A 229 -12.41 29.55 3.27
CA GLU A 229 -13.12 30.13 2.13
C GLU A 229 -13.57 29.04 1.16
N GLU A 230 -12.72 28.04 0.90
CA GLU A 230 -13.04 26.87 0.09
C GLU A 230 -14.09 25.96 0.76
N GLU A 231 -14.01 25.72 2.08
CA GLU A 231 -15.07 25.04 2.86
C GLU A 231 -16.43 25.72 2.66
N ALA A 232 -16.49 27.04 2.89
CA ALA A 232 -17.73 27.81 2.73
C ALA A 232 -18.25 27.79 1.28
N ALA A 233 -17.36 27.75 0.29
CA ALA A 233 -17.72 27.74 -1.13
C ALA A 233 -18.42 26.46 -1.60
N HIS A 234 -18.30 25.36 -0.86
CA HIS A 234 -19.11 24.15 -1.07
C HIS A 234 -20.60 24.34 -0.71
N THR A 235 -20.98 25.48 -0.12
CA THR A 235 -22.37 25.85 0.20
C THR A 235 -22.81 27.17 -0.45
N PRO A 236 -22.97 27.25 -1.79
CA PRO A 236 -23.13 28.52 -2.50
C PRO A 236 -24.27 29.42 -2.02
N THR A 237 -25.40 28.83 -1.61
CA THR A 237 -26.59 29.55 -1.13
C THR A 237 -26.36 30.35 0.15
N ILE A 238 -25.39 29.94 0.99
CA ILE A 238 -25.08 30.60 2.27
C ILE A 238 -23.63 31.11 2.36
N TYR A 239 -22.79 30.84 1.36
CA TYR A 239 -21.37 31.19 1.29
C TYR A 239 -21.02 32.55 1.91
N SER A 240 -21.68 33.62 1.45
CA SER A 240 -21.38 34.99 1.86
C SER A 240 -21.67 35.23 3.36
N ASN A 241 -22.63 34.51 3.93
CA ASN A 241 -22.96 34.57 5.36
C ASN A 241 -22.09 33.59 6.17
N ALA A 242 -21.73 32.43 5.61
CA ALA A 242 -20.80 31.48 6.24
C ALA A 242 -19.43 32.13 6.51
N VAL A 243 -18.83 32.79 5.51
CA VAL A 243 -17.54 33.47 5.70
C VAL A 243 -17.66 34.70 6.62
N ARG A 244 -18.73 35.50 6.51
CA ARG A 244 -19.00 36.61 7.47
C ARG A 244 -19.12 36.11 8.91
N ASN A 245 -19.80 35.00 9.14
CA ASN A 245 -19.96 34.42 10.47
C ASN A 245 -18.62 33.93 11.04
N LYS A 246 -17.75 33.33 10.21
CA LYS A 246 -16.37 32.99 10.61
C LYS A 246 -15.55 34.25 10.93
N ILE A 247 -15.63 35.31 10.12
CA ILE A 247 -14.98 36.60 10.41
C ILE A 247 -15.46 37.19 11.74
N LEU A 248 -16.77 37.17 12.00
CA LEU A 248 -17.35 37.67 13.27
C LEU A 248 -16.96 36.80 14.47
N LEU A 249 -16.81 35.49 14.29
CA LEU A 249 -16.29 34.57 15.32
C LEU A 249 -14.85 34.97 15.71
N TYR A 250 -13.92 35.01 14.76
CA TYR A 250 -12.52 35.36 15.04
C TYR A 250 -12.31 36.83 15.44
N LYS A 251 -13.24 37.73 15.10
CA LYS A 251 -13.27 39.11 15.61
C LYS A 251 -13.71 39.19 17.09
N LYS A 252 -14.60 38.29 17.54
CA LYS A 252 -15.05 38.21 18.94
C LYS A 252 -14.19 37.28 19.82
N MET A 253 -13.33 36.48 19.21
CA MET A 253 -12.45 35.52 19.89
C MET A 253 -11.34 36.22 20.69
N THR A 254 -11.10 35.73 21.90
CA THR A 254 -10.00 36.14 22.78
C THR A 254 -8.73 35.31 22.52
N VAL A 255 -7.56 35.83 22.89
CA VAL A 255 -6.26 35.13 22.73
C VAL A 255 -6.27 33.76 23.41
N LYS A 256 -6.87 33.63 24.60
CA LYS A 256 -7.04 32.33 25.29
C LYS A 256 -7.83 31.32 24.46
N GLN A 257 -8.95 31.74 23.86
CA GLN A 257 -9.76 30.86 23.00
C GLN A 257 -9.02 30.48 21.70
N TRP A 258 -8.23 31.41 21.15
CA TRP A 258 -7.36 31.13 20.02
C TRP A 258 -6.26 30.12 20.37
N LYS A 259 -5.62 30.24 21.54
CA LYS A 259 -4.67 29.24 22.06
C LYS A 259 -5.34 27.86 22.19
N GLU A 260 -6.50 27.78 22.83
CA GLU A 260 -7.25 26.53 22.95
C GLU A 260 -7.63 25.92 21.58
N GLU A 261 -7.97 26.73 20.58
CA GLU A 261 -8.20 26.25 19.20
C GLU A 261 -6.90 25.78 18.55
N ARG A 262 -5.77 26.46 18.79
CA ARG A 262 -4.44 26.09 18.27
C ARG A 262 -3.92 24.80 18.88
N GLU A 263 -4.10 24.57 20.18
CA GLU A 263 -3.83 23.29 20.83
C GLU A 263 -4.67 22.15 20.24
N LYS A 264 -5.98 22.37 20.08
CA LYS A 264 -6.91 21.38 19.49
C LYS A 264 -6.56 21.09 18.02
N ASP A 265 -6.18 22.09 17.23
CA ASP A 265 -5.73 21.91 15.85
C ASP A 265 -4.34 21.26 15.76
N ALA A 266 -3.39 21.59 16.65
CA ALA A 266 -2.08 20.96 16.71
C ALA A 266 -2.18 19.48 17.10
N ALA A 267 -3.07 19.14 18.04
CA ALA A 267 -3.40 17.76 18.38
C ALA A 267 -4.03 17.01 17.20
N LYS A 268 -4.98 17.62 16.46
CA LYS A 268 -5.52 17.05 15.21
C LYS A 268 -4.44 16.88 14.14
N ALA A 269 -3.50 17.83 14.02
CA ALA A 269 -2.42 17.77 13.04
C ALA A 269 -1.44 16.63 13.35
N LYS A 270 -1.03 16.49 14.62
CA LYS A 270 -0.23 15.34 15.09
C LYS A 270 -0.96 14.02 14.85
N ALA A 271 -2.21 13.91 15.28
CA ALA A 271 -3.05 12.72 15.03
C ALA A 271 -3.25 12.41 13.54
N LYS A 272 -3.28 13.43 12.66
CA LYS A 272 -3.35 13.24 11.19
C LYS A 272 -2.02 12.79 10.60
N VAL A 273 -0.88 13.27 11.11
CA VAL A 273 0.46 12.80 10.74
C VAL A 273 0.66 11.35 11.21
N GLU A 274 0.31 11.04 12.45
CA GLU A 274 0.30 9.69 13.01
C GLU A 274 -0.60 8.74 12.19
N ALA A 275 -1.81 9.17 11.83
CA ALA A 275 -2.70 8.41 10.94
C ALA A 275 -2.16 8.25 9.51
N SER A 276 -1.31 9.16 9.02
CA SER A 276 -0.65 9.03 7.72
C SER A 276 0.63 8.17 7.75
N MET A 277 1.21 7.96 8.94
CA MET A 277 2.32 7.03 9.17
C MET A 277 1.84 5.62 9.52
N SER A 278 0.60 5.47 10.02
CA SER A 278 -0.07 4.20 10.29
C SER A 278 -0.98 3.79 9.14
N ASP A 279 -0.43 3.13 8.11
CA ASP A 279 -1.19 2.57 6.97
C ASP A 279 -1.96 1.27 7.34
N THR A 280 -2.69 1.34 8.46
CA THR A 280 -3.63 0.35 8.98
C THR A 280 -5.05 0.86 8.77
N ALA A 281 -5.83 0.16 7.93
CA ALA A 281 -7.10 0.65 7.40
C ALA A 281 -8.14 1.05 8.48
N SER A 282 -8.43 2.35 8.56
CA SER A 282 -9.60 2.99 9.19
C SER A 282 -10.08 2.37 10.51
N SER A 283 -9.23 2.35 11.54
CA SER A 283 -9.74 2.48 12.91
C SER A 283 -10.01 3.96 13.21
N LYS A 284 -11.17 4.24 13.83
CA LYS A 284 -11.33 5.48 14.62
C LYS A 284 -10.14 5.61 15.60
N PRO A 285 -9.70 6.80 16.01
CA PRO A 285 -8.67 6.93 17.04
C PRO A 285 -9.06 6.02 18.21
N LYS A 286 -8.21 5.05 18.53
CA LYS A 286 -8.50 4.10 19.61
C LYS A 286 -8.74 4.95 20.87
N PRO A 287 -9.83 4.73 21.63
CA PRO A 287 -9.91 5.31 22.96
C PRO A 287 -8.65 4.88 23.74
N PRO A 288 -8.15 5.70 24.69
CA PRO A 288 -7.03 5.31 25.52
C PRO A 288 -7.29 3.91 26.10
N PRO A 289 -6.27 3.03 26.13
CA PRO A 289 -6.46 1.63 26.49
C PRO A 289 -7.23 1.55 27.80
N LYS A 290 -8.39 0.87 27.77
CA LYS A 290 -9.32 0.88 28.90
C LYS A 290 -8.61 0.29 30.12
N VAL A 291 -8.28 1.14 31.08
CA VAL A 291 -7.58 0.75 32.30
C VAL A 291 -8.40 -0.34 32.99
N ILE A 292 -7.75 -1.47 33.27
CA ILE A 292 -8.37 -2.59 33.97
C ILE A 292 -8.07 -2.39 35.45
N GLU A 293 -8.96 -1.66 36.12
CA GLU A 293 -8.92 -1.51 37.57
C GLU A 293 -9.44 -2.81 38.20
N THR A 294 -8.50 -3.67 38.62
CA THR A 294 -8.80 -4.97 39.27
C THR A 294 -9.21 -4.84 40.72
N GLY A 295 -8.84 -3.73 41.38
CA GLY A 295 -9.03 -3.52 42.82
C GLY A 295 -8.09 -4.35 43.71
N LEU A 296 -7.12 -5.05 43.11
CA LEU A 296 -6.16 -5.92 43.78
C LEU A 296 -4.75 -5.31 43.77
N LYS A 297 -3.87 -5.83 44.63
CA LYS A 297 -2.43 -5.56 44.55
C LYS A 297 -1.76 -6.45 43.51
N THR A 298 -0.61 -5.99 43.00
CA THR A 298 0.21 -6.70 42.02
C THR A 298 0.57 -8.14 42.43
N GLU A 299 0.80 -8.38 43.73
CA GLU A 299 1.08 -9.73 44.27
C GLU A 299 -0.17 -10.63 44.23
N GLU A 300 -1.34 -10.06 44.54
CA GLU A 300 -2.64 -10.77 44.53
C GLU A 300 -3.08 -11.10 43.10
N GLU A 301 -2.79 -10.21 42.14
CA GLU A 301 -2.97 -10.45 40.71
C GLU A 301 -2.06 -11.60 40.21
N ILE A 302 -0.79 -11.63 40.60
CA ILE A 302 0.13 -12.74 40.27
C ILE A 302 -0.40 -14.07 40.83
N MET A 303 -0.92 -14.08 42.07
CA MET A 303 -1.53 -15.26 42.68
C MET A 303 -2.78 -15.77 41.93
N LEU A 304 -3.44 -14.94 41.11
CA LEU A 304 -4.58 -15.32 40.28
C LEU A 304 -4.18 -15.80 38.86
N LEU A 305 -2.97 -15.50 38.37
CA LEU A 305 -2.53 -15.92 37.02
C LEU A 305 -2.66 -17.44 36.76
N PRO A 306 -2.38 -18.36 37.70
CA PRO A 306 -2.61 -19.80 37.49
C PRO A 306 -4.07 -20.18 37.21
N ARG A 307 -5.05 -19.33 37.54
CA ARG A 307 -6.48 -19.54 37.21
C ARG A 307 -6.85 -19.08 35.79
N LEU A 308 -5.98 -18.28 35.16
CA LEU A 308 -6.12 -17.83 33.77
C LEU A 308 -5.34 -18.72 32.78
N TYR A 309 -4.57 -19.67 33.30
CA TYR A 309 -3.87 -20.69 32.49
C TYR A 309 -4.88 -21.54 31.70
N THR A 310 -4.73 -21.56 30.37
CA THR A 310 -5.51 -22.46 29.50
C THR A 310 -4.77 -23.80 29.40
N PRO A 311 -5.37 -24.92 29.84
CA PRO A 311 -4.71 -26.22 29.78
C PRO A 311 -4.41 -26.67 28.35
N ILE A 312 -3.22 -27.23 28.14
CA ILE A 312 -2.77 -27.78 26.84
C ILE A 312 -3.63 -29.00 26.42
N THR A 313 -4.25 -29.68 27.39
CA THR A 313 -5.09 -30.86 27.20
C THR A 313 -6.25 -30.60 26.22
N GLY A 314 -6.20 -31.25 25.06
CA GLY A 314 -7.24 -31.17 24.03
C GLY A 314 -6.99 -30.12 22.94
N LEU A 315 -6.03 -29.20 23.10
CA LEU A 315 -5.72 -28.18 22.09
C LEU A 315 -5.22 -28.79 20.76
N SER A 316 -4.66 -30.01 20.79
CA SER A 316 -4.29 -30.77 19.58
C SER A 316 -5.47 -30.98 18.62
N LYS A 317 -6.71 -31.13 19.14
CA LYS A 317 -7.94 -31.24 18.34
C LYS A 317 -8.27 -29.97 17.55
N HIS A 318 -7.65 -28.84 17.92
CA HIS A 318 -7.81 -27.54 17.28
C HIS A 318 -6.56 -27.12 16.48
N GLY A 319 -5.62 -28.05 16.25
CA GLY A 319 -4.43 -27.83 15.41
C GLY A 319 -3.25 -27.15 16.13
N TYR A 320 -3.29 -27.02 17.46
CA TYR A 320 -2.13 -26.55 18.23
C TYR A 320 -1.07 -27.66 18.35
N VAL A 321 0.21 -27.26 18.32
CA VAL A 321 1.33 -28.14 18.63
C VAL A 321 1.35 -28.37 20.15
N THR A 322 1.15 -29.62 20.59
CA THR A 322 1.07 -29.99 22.02
C THR A 322 2.13 -30.99 22.45
N ALA A 323 2.92 -31.50 21.51
CA ALA A 323 4.06 -32.40 21.72
C ALA A 323 5.15 -32.05 20.70
N ILE A 324 6.40 -32.31 21.06
CA ILE A 324 7.55 -32.17 20.16
C ILE A 324 7.49 -33.34 19.15
N PRO A 325 7.58 -33.09 17.82
CA PRO A 325 7.63 -34.17 16.83
C PRO A 325 8.82 -35.10 17.04
N THR A 326 8.64 -36.38 16.74
CA THR A 326 9.71 -37.38 16.83
C THR A 326 10.72 -37.26 15.68
N GLU A 327 11.94 -37.73 15.89
CA GLU A 327 12.99 -37.71 14.85
C GLU A 327 12.57 -38.47 13.57
N GLU A 328 11.80 -39.55 13.72
CA GLU A 328 11.24 -40.32 12.59
C GLU A 328 10.20 -39.51 11.79
N GLU A 329 9.36 -38.72 12.45
CA GLU A 329 8.40 -37.81 11.80
C GLU A 329 9.11 -36.64 11.11
N ILE A 330 10.17 -36.11 11.73
CA ILE A 330 11.01 -35.02 11.21
C ILE A 330 11.77 -35.48 9.96
N GLU A 331 12.43 -36.63 10.02
CA GLU A 331 13.15 -37.22 8.89
C GLU A 331 12.18 -37.59 7.73
N THR A 332 10.97 -38.05 8.06
CA THR A 332 9.90 -38.27 7.07
C THR A 332 9.44 -36.95 6.43
N ALA A 333 9.32 -35.87 7.22
CA ALA A 333 9.00 -34.54 6.70
C ALA A 333 10.13 -33.98 5.81
N ARG A 334 11.39 -34.15 6.21
CA ARG A 334 12.59 -33.72 5.47
C ARG A 334 12.64 -34.36 4.09
N LYS A 335 12.47 -35.69 4.01
CA LYS A 335 12.32 -36.43 2.75
C LYS A 335 11.13 -35.96 1.91
N GLY A 336 10.01 -35.61 2.56
CA GLY A 336 8.85 -35.01 1.89
C GLY A 336 9.14 -33.67 1.22
N VAL A 337 9.89 -32.79 1.90
CA VAL A 337 10.32 -31.48 1.35
C VAL A 337 11.33 -31.64 0.22
N GLU A 338 12.28 -32.58 0.36
CA GLU A 338 13.26 -32.91 -0.67
C GLU A 338 12.57 -33.43 -1.95
N MET A 339 11.66 -34.40 -1.84
CA MET A 339 10.85 -34.88 -2.96
C MET A 339 9.93 -33.82 -3.57
N ALA A 340 9.48 -32.84 -2.78
CA ALA A 340 8.69 -31.71 -3.27
C ALA A 340 9.53 -30.66 -4.04
N GLY A 341 10.87 -30.71 -3.95
CA GLY A 341 11.78 -29.85 -4.71
C GLY A 341 11.56 -28.34 -4.49
N GLY A 342 11.02 -27.94 -3.33
CA GLY A 342 10.68 -26.55 -3.01
C GLY A 342 9.41 -26.00 -3.69
N TRP A 343 8.54 -26.84 -4.27
CA TRP A 343 7.33 -26.38 -5.01
C TRP A 343 6.14 -26.03 -4.11
N GLU A 344 6.05 -24.77 -3.74
CA GLU A 344 5.05 -24.22 -2.82
C GLU A 344 3.83 -23.58 -3.52
N VAL A 345 2.88 -23.12 -2.70
CA VAL A 345 1.72 -22.29 -3.11
C VAL A 345 1.89 -20.90 -2.48
N CYS A 346 1.88 -19.86 -3.31
CA CYS A 346 2.08 -18.49 -2.86
C CYS A 346 0.92 -18.02 -1.97
N ASP A 347 1.19 -17.61 -0.73
CA ASP A 347 0.14 -17.25 0.21
C ASP A 347 -0.61 -15.97 -0.16
N ARG A 348 -0.04 -15.16 -1.05
CA ARG A 348 -0.59 -13.88 -1.52
C ARG A 348 -1.49 -14.04 -2.74
N CYS A 349 -0.96 -14.54 -3.85
CA CYS A 349 -1.67 -14.66 -5.14
C CYS A 349 -2.15 -16.08 -5.47
N LYS A 350 -1.83 -17.07 -4.63
CA LYS A 350 -2.21 -18.49 -4.74
C LYS A 350 -1.72 -19.23 -6.01
N SER A 351 -0.83 -18.65 -6.80
CA SER A 351 -0.06 -19.39 -7.82
C SER A 351 0.91 -20.38 -7.18
N ARG A 352 1.27 -21.44 -7.92
CA ARG A 352 2.42 -22.28 -7.54
C ARG A 352 3.73 -21.63 -7.99
N PHE A 353 4.76 -21.79 -7.18
CA PHE A 353 6.12 -21.32 -7.45
C PHE A 353 7.12 -22.26 -6.78
N GLN A 354 8.41 -22.09 -7.07
CA GLN A 354 9.48 -22.84 -6.43
C GLN A 354 10.27 -21.88 -5.54
N ALA A 355 10.45 -22.22 -4.27
CA ALA A 355 11.41 -21.57 -3.38
C ALA A 355 12.76 -22.32 -3.48
N PHE A 356 13.86 -21.59 -3.59
CA PHE A 356 15.20 -22.17 -3.66
C PHE A 356 15.85 -22.13 -2.26
N PRO A 357 16.50 -23.20 -1.77
CA PRO A 357 17.14 -23.22 -0.44
C PRO A 357 18.32 -22.25 -0.26
N GLY A 358 18.77 -21.64 -1.36
CA GLY A 358 19.78 -20.60 -1.44
C GLY A 358 19.58 -19.80 -2.75
N ARG A 359 20.33 -18.71 -2.95
CA ARG A 359 20.39 -18.02 -4.25
C ARG A 359 20.76 -18.97 -5.38
N ARG A 360 19.90 -19.02 -6.40
CA ARG A 360 20.10 -19.81 -7.61
C ARG A 360 21.30 -19.29 -8.42
N GLU A 361 22.19 -20.18 -8.84
CA GLU A 361 23.49 -19.81 -9.44
C GLU A 361 23.38 -19.03 -10.76
N GLU A 362 22.35 -19.28 -11.58
CA GLU A 362 22.19 -18.65 -12.91
C GLU A 362 21.75 -17.18 -12.88
N ASP A 363 21.03 -16.73 -11.85
CA ASP A 363 20.45 -15.37 -11.79
C ASP A 363 20.37 -14.74 -10.39
N GLY A 364 20.82 -15.44 -9.34
CA GLY A 364 20.77 -14.99 -7.96
C GLY A 364 19.38 -14.97 -7.33
N ALA A 365 18.35 -15.51 -8.00
CA ALA A 365 16.98 -15.50 -7.52
C ALA A 365 16.76 -16.47 -6.34
N LEU A 366 15.84 -16.09 -5.45
CA LEU A 366 15.38 -16.88 -4.29
C LEU A 366 14.08 -17.66 -4.59
N THR A 367 13.36 -17.27 -5.64
CA THR A 367 12.06 -17.84 -6.02
C THR A 367 11.87 -17.87 -7.53
N SER A 368 11.27 -18.93 -8.07
CA SER A 368 10.73 -18.92 -9.43
C SER A 368 9.39 -18.16 -9.48
N GLY A 369 8.81 -18.01 -10.68
CA GLY A 369 7.52 -17.33 -10.88
C GLY A 369 7.57 -15.80 -10.89
N GLY A 370 8.76 -15.20 -10.73
CA GLY A 370 8.98 -13.75 -10.83
C GLY A 370 8.21 -12.95 -9.77
N LYS A 371 7.82 -11.72 -10.13
CA LYS A 371 7.12 -10.81 -9.22
C LYS A 371 5.72 -11.30 -8.85
N CYS A 372 5.36 -11.16 -7.57
CA CYS A 372 4.06 -11.52 -7.03
C CYS A 372 3.11 -10.32 -7.04
N THR A 373 2.07 -10.36 -7.88
CA THR A 373 0.99 -9.35 -7.89
C THR A 373 -0.21 -9.88 -7.09
N TYR A 374 -0.73 -9.12 -6.13
CA TYR A 374 -1.78 -9.56 -5.20
C TYR A 374 -2.60 -8.41 -4.58
N HIS A 375 -3.62 -8.75 -3.78
CA HIS A 375 -4.36 -7.80 -2.94
C HIS A 375 -4.02 -8.03 -1.46
N TYR A 376 -3.50 -7.01 -0.76
CA TYR A 376 -3.18 -7.10 0.67
C TYR A 376 -4.39 -6.85 1.59
N GLY A 377 -5.42 -6.16 1.09
CA GLY A 377 -6.61 -5.79 1.86
C GLY A 377 -7.62 -6.93 1.91
N ARG A 378 -8.12 -7.27 3.11
CA ARG A 378 -9.18 -8.29 3.27
C ARG A 378 -10.41 -7.95 2.41
N THR A 379 -11.10 -8.97 1.92
CA THR A 379 -12.36 -8.78 1.19
C THR A 379 -13.49 -8.36 2.13
N PHE A 380 -14.43 -7.57 1.61
CA PHE A 380 -15.68 -7.19 2.26
C PHE A 380 -16.82 -7.23 1.25
N PHE A 381 -18.07 -7.36 1.71
CA PHE A 381 -19.23 -7.13 0.84
C PHE A 381 -19.52 -5.64 0.80
N ALA A 382 -19.64 -5.07 -0.40
CA ALA A 382 -20.13 -3.72 -0.59
C ALA A 382 -21.60 -3.63 -0.17
N ASP A 383 -22.00 -2.44 0.28
CA ASP A 383 -23.41 -2.10 0.43
C ASP A 383 -24.14 -2.17 -0.91
N ARG A 384 -25.44 -2.44 -0.89
CA ARG A 384 -26.24 -2.44 -2.12
C ARG A 384 -26.36 -1.00 -2.63
N SER A 385 -26.29 -0.82 -3.95
CA SER A 385 -26.56 0.47 -4.56
C SER A 385 -27.97 0.95 -4.20
N ALA A 386 -28.11 2.21 -3.80
CA ALA A 386 -29.42 2.81 -3.52
C ALA A 386 -30.35 2.82 -4.76
N SER A 387 -29.77 2.76 -5.96
CA SER A 387 -30.47 2.67 -7.25
C SER A 387 -31.02 1.28 -7.58
N ASP A 388 -30.45 0.20 -7.03
CA ASP A 388 -30.98 -1.16 -7.15
C ASP A 388 -30.83 -1.94 -5.83
N PRO A 389 -31.88 -1.94 -4.98
CA PRO A 389 -31.92 -2.73 -3.75
C PRO A 389 -31.96 -4.26 -3.96
N LYS A 390 -32.18 -4.76 -5.20
CA LYS A 390 -32.17 -6.18 -5.55
C LYS A 390 -30.83 -6.67 -6.10
N ALA A 391 -29.91 -5.76 -6.47
CA ALA A 391 -28.57 -6.10 -6.91
C ALA A 391 -27.85 -7.01 -5.90
N LYS A 392 -27.11 -8.00 -6.43
CA LYS A 392 -26.25 -8.87 -5.62
C LYS A 392 -25.17 -8.01 -4.96
N ARG A 393 -24.90 -8.22 -3.66
CA ARG A 393 -23.79 -7.55 -2.97
C ARG A 393 -22.47 -8.05 -3.55
N GLU A 394 -21.77 -7.14 -4.21
CA GLU A 394 -20.45 -7.39 -4.76
C GLU A 394 -19.42 -7.54 -3.64
N LYS A 395 -18.45 -8.45 -3.81
CA LYS A 395 -17.37 -8.68 -2.85
C LYS A 395 -16.13 -7.96 -3.35
N ARG A 396 -15.66 -6.94 -2.61
CA ARG A 396 -14.57 -6.05 -3.00
C ARG A 396 -13.37 -6.16 -2.05
N TYR A 397 -12.19 -5.75 -2.50
CA TYR A 397 -10.97 -5.72 -1.69
C TYR A 397 -10.78 -4.39 -0.96
N LYS A 398 -10.48 -4.41 0.35
CA LYS A 398 -10.26 -3.18 1.14
C LYS A 398 -9.05 -2.32 0.74
N CYS A 399 -8.14 -2.83 -0.09
CA CYS A 399 -6.91 -2.14 -0.49
C CYS A 399 -7.06 -1.21 -1.70
N CYS A 400 -8.03 -1.47 -2.58
CA CYS A 400 -8.23 -0.71 -3.83
C CYS A 400 -9.71 -0.49 -4.20
N GLY A 401 -10.64 -1.25 -3.63
CA GLY A 401 -12.07 -1.15 -3.95
C GLY A 401 -12.51 -1.90 -5.21
N GLU A 402 -11.58 -2.58 -5.91
CA GLU A 402 -11.87 -3.52 -7.01
C GLU A 402 -12.69 -4.73 -6.51
N ALA A 403 -13.49 -5.33 -7.39
CA ALA A 403 -14.26 -6.52 -7.11
C ALA A 403 -13.41 -7.80 -7.18
N MET A 404 -13.87 -8.85 -6.51
CA MET A 404 -13.19 -10.15 -6.43
C MET A 404 -13.27 -10.90 -7.76
N GLY A 405 -12.36 -10.57 -8.66
CA GLY A 405 -12.22 -11.16 -10.00
C GLY A 405 -11.70 -10.19 -11.06
N ASP A 406 -11.74 -8.87 -10.80
CA ASP A 406 -11.41 -7.82 -11.77
C ASP A 406 -9.91 -7.82 -12.16
N SER A 407 -9.04 -8.11 -11.21
CA SER A 407 -7.59 -8.13 -11.40
C SER A 407 -6.91 -9.23 -10.59
N ALA A 408 -5.64 -9.49 -10.87
CA ALA A 408 -4.80 -10.38 -10.07
C ALA A 408 -4.31 -9.73 -8.76
N GLY A 409 -4.41 -8.40 -8.63
CA GLY A 409 -3.82 -7.66 -7.52
C GLY A 409 -3.52 -6.20 -7.82
N CYS A 410 -3.63 -5.37 -6.79
CA CYS A 410 -3.34 -3.94 -6.84
C CYS A 410 -1.97 -3.55 -6.26
N ILE A 411 -1.21 -4.50 -5.71
CA ILE A 411 0.18 -4.32 -5.27
C ILE A 411 1.05 -5.43 -5.86
N GLN A 412 2.32 -5.11 -6.11
CA GLN A 412 3.33 -6.05 -6.58
C GLN A 412 4.50 -6.10 -5.58
N ALA A 413 4.95 -7.31 -5.26
CA ALA A 413 6.19 -7.59 -4.53
C ALA A 413 7.16 -8.37 -5.42
N ASP A 414 8.46 -8.32 -5.13
CA ASP A 414 9.48 -8.94 -5.98
C ASP A 414 9.51 -10.48 -5.88
N HIS A 415 9.05 -11.04 -4.76
CA HIS A 415 9.01 -12.48 -4.49
C HIS A 415 7.60 -12.99 -4.19
N HIS A 416 7.35 -14.25 -4.57
CA HIS A 416 6.27 -15.06 -4.01
C HIS A 416 6.66 -15.54 -2.60
N VAL A 417 5.69 -15.79 -1.73
CA VAL A 417 5.94 -16.13 -0.31
C VAL A 417 5.02 -17.23 0.17
N PHE A 418 5.38 -17.99 1.21
CA PHE A 418 4.61 -19.12 1.73
C PHE A 418 4.74 -19.25 3.25
N SER A 419 3.79 -19.94 3.90
CA SER A 419 3.82 -20.24 5.34
C SER A 419 3.66 -21.74 5.58
N ILE A 420 4.62 -22.34 6.29
CA ILE A 420 4.53 -23.73 6.76
C ILE A 420 3.67 -23.77 8.03
N LYS A 421 2.74 -24.73 8.11
CA LYS A 421 1.86 -24.93 9.28
C LYS A 421 1.96 -26.33 9.90
N GLU A 422 2.72 -27.23 9.30
CA GLU A 422 2.85 -28.61 9.74
C GLU A 422 4.03 -28.75 10.72
N ALA A 423 3.75 -29.19 11.95
CA ALA A 423 4.71 -29.18 13.06
C ALA A 423 6.02 -29.92 12.76
N LYS A 424 5.95 -31.14 12.21
CA LYS A 424 7.14 -31.93 11.81
C LYS A 424 7.98 -31.28 10.71
N ARG A 425 7.36 -30.47 9.83
CA ARG A 425 8.08 -29.73 8.77
C ARG A 425 8.71 -28.44 9.30
N LEU A 426 8.10 -27.77 10.29
CA LEU A 426 8.76 -26.70 11.05
C LEU A 426 9.95 -27.28 11.84
N ALA A 427 9.76 -28.44 12.47
CA ALA A 427 10.79 -29.11 13.24
C ALA A 427 12.01 -29.59 12.42
N SER A 428 11.84 -29.87 11.12
CA SER A 428 12.98 -30.14 10.22
C SER A 428 13.76 -28.89 9.79
N ILE A 429 13.38 -27.70 10.26
CA ILE A 429 14.14 -26.45 10.17
C ILE A 429 14.76 -26.14 11.54
N LEU A 430 13.91 -26.04 12.56
CA LEU A 430 14.30 -25.83 13.96
C LEU A 430 13.23 -26.49 14.84
N ASN A 431 13.63 -27.50 15.63
CA ASN A 431 12.69 -28.24 16.46
C ASN A 431 12.26 -27.46 17.72
N PHE A 432 11.12 -27.84 18.27
CA PHE A 432 10.58 -27.29 19.51
C PHE A 432 11.41 -27.78 20.70
N GLU A 433 11.84 -26.87 21.58
CA GLU A 433 12.55 -27.20 22.81
C GLU A 433 11.65 -27.01 24.04
N LYS A 434 11.74 -27.90 25.05
CA LYS A 434 11.09 -27.67 26.34
C LYS A 434 11.93 -26.67 27.14
N THR A 435 11.37 -25.48 27.38
CA THR A 435 11.98 -24.47 28.27
C THR A 435 12.44 -25.14 29.60
N PRO A 436 13.74 -25.07 29.94
CA PRO A 436 14.26 -25.72 31.14
C PRO A 436 13.77 -25.02 32.41
N GLU A 437 13.56 -25.81 33.47
CA GLU A 437 13.22 -25.29 34.79
C GLU A 437 14.45 -24.64 35.43
N ASN A 438 14.28 -23.46 36.03
CA ASN A 438 15.37 -22.69 36.64
C ASN A 438 15.19 -22.59 38.17
N PRO A 439 15.53 -23.65 38.94
CA PRO A 439 15.34 -23.68 40.39
C PRO A 439 16.23 -22.69 41.15
N ALA A 440 17.25 -22.11 40.50
CA ALA A 440 18.12 -21.10 41.09
C ALA A 440 17.51 -19.69 41.09
N LYS A 441 16.35 -19.49 40.46
CA LYS A 441 15.57 -18.23 40.54
C LYS A 441 14.22 -18.48 41.20
N ALA A 442 13.91 -17.66 42.20
CA ALA A 442 12.53 -17.49 42.64
C ALA A 442 11.66 -16.99 41.46
N LEU A 443 10.35 -17.27 41.51
CA LEU A 443 9.39 -16.83 40.49
C LEU A 443 9.52 -15.32 40.27
N SER A 444 10.05 -14.93 39.11
CA SER A 444 10.16 -13.54 38.71
C SER A 444 8.81 -12.99 38.27
N ASN A 445 8.67 -11.67 38.28
CA ASN A 445 7.51 -10.99 37.72
C ASN A 445 7.22 -11.49 36.29
N PRO A 446 5.93 -11.59 35.90
CA PRO A 446 5.54 -11.99 34.55
C PRO A 446 6.18 -11.13 33.45
N VAL A 447 6.41 -11.76 32.29
CA VAL A 447 6.97 -11.12 31.10
C VAL A 447 5.95 -11.19 29.99
N CYS A 448 5.63 -10.05 29.38
CA CYS A 448 4.85 -9.98 28.15
C CYS A 448 5.82 -10.02 26.96
N ILE A 449 5.64 -10.97 26.04
CA ILE A 449 6.47 -11.17 24.85
C ILE A 449 5.61 -10.96 23.60
N ASP A 450 6.15 -10.26 22.60
CA ASP A 450 5.57 -10.13 21.26
C ASP A 450 6.65 -10.32 20.20
N GLY A 451 6.27 -10.82 19.02
CA GLY A 451 7.21 -11.32 18.01
C GLY A 451 6.75 -11.02 16.58
N GLU A 452 7.55 -10.26 15.85
CA GLU A 452 7.25 -9.88 14.47
C GLU A 452 7.85 -10.88 13.49
N MET A 453 7.09 -11.20 12.44
CA MET A 453 7.36 -12.31 11.53
C MET A 453 7.51 -11.84 10.08
N GLY A 454 8.50 -12.41 9.37
CA GLY A 454 8.81 -12.12 7.96
C GLY A 454 8.87 -13.39 7.12
N TYR A 455 8.73 -13.24 5.80
CA TYR A 455 8.78 -14.35 4.85
C TYR A 455 10.21 -14.60 4.35
N THR A 456 10.58 -15.88 4.27
CA THR A 456 11.92 -16.37 3.88
C THR A 456 11.80 -17.57 2.93
N VAL A 457 12.92 -18.02 2.37
CA VAL A 457 12.98 -19.28 1.60
C VAL A 457 12.62 -20.53 2.41
N GLN A 458 12.53 -20.42 3.74
CA GLN A 458 12.10 -21.50 4.64
C GLN A 458 10.67 -21.30 5.20
N GLY A 459 9.97 -20.24 4.80
CA GLY A 459 8.55 -20.01 5.09
C GLY A 459 8.30 -18.67 5.76
N PHE A 460 7.90 -18.70 7.04
CA PHE A 460 7.54 -17.51 7.82
C PHE A 460 8.25 -17.59 9.18
N GLU A 461 9.29 -16.75 9.35
CA GLU A 461 10.25 -16.80 10.46
C GLU A 461 10.22 -15.52 11.31
N LEU A 462 10.73 -15.62 12.54
CA LEU A 462 10.85 -14.51 13.47
C LEU A 462 11.94 -13.52 13.01
N ILE A 463 11.60 -12.24 12.93
CA ILE A 463 12.51 -11.15 12.50
C ILE A 463 12.69 -10.04 13.55
N ARG A 464 11.86 -10.02 14.61
CA ARG A 464 12.04 -9.16 15.79
C ARG A 464 11.37 -9.80 17.00
N LEU A 465 11.98 -9.68 18.18
CA LEU A 465 11.41 -10.14 19.44
C LEU A 465 11.46 -9.02 20.48
N THR A 466 10.31 -8.72 21.09
CA THR A 466 10.16 -7.71 22.14
C THR A 466 9.69 -8.37 23.43
N ALA A 467 10.28 -8.01 24.56
CA ALA A 467 9.85 -8.44 25.89
C ALA A 467 9.74 -7.25 26.84
N THR A 468 8.66 -7.21 27.64
CA THR A 468 8.40 -6.16 28.64
C THR A 468 8.04 -6.77 30.00
N SER A 469 8.42 -6.11 31.09
CA SER A 469 8.11 -6.55 32.46
C SER A 469 6.73 -6.08 32.91
N TRP A 470 5.92 -7.03 33.35
CA TRP A 470 4.65 -6.74 34.03
C TRP A 470 4.89 -6.40 35.51
N PRO A 471 4.10 -5.49 36.14
CA PRO A 471 3.06 -4.65 35.56
C PRO A 471 3.58 -3.38 34.87
N THR A 472 4.86 -3.05 35.06
CA THR A 472 5.45 -1.73 34.72
C THR A 472 5.42 -1.36 33.23
N GLY A 473 5.34 -2.34 32.33
CA GLY A 473 5.52 -2.15 30.88
C GLY A 473 6.96 -1.82 30.45
N ALA A 474 7.93 -1.78 31.38
CA ALA A 474 9.32 -1.43 31.05
C ALA A 474 9.94 -2.49 30.11
N PRO A 475 10.69 -2.08 29.07
CA PRO A 475 11.31 -3.02 28.14
C PRO A 475 12.43 -3.80 28.84
N LEU A 476 12.40 -5.12 28.66
CA LEU A 476 13.48 -6.03 29.06
C LEU A 476 14.45 -6.22 27.90
N PHE A 477 13.93 -6.37 26.68
CA PHE A 477 14.69 -6.27 25.44
C PHE A 477 13.76 -6.00 24.25
N ASP A 478 14.32 -5.42 23.19
CA ASP A 478 13.70 -5.24 21.87
C ASP A 478 14.82 -5.46 20.85
N VAL A 479 14.79 -6.58 20.15
CA VAL A 479 15.90 -7.04 19.29
C VAL A 479 15.40 -7.48 17.92
N LEU A 480 16.17 -7.15 16.88
CA LEU A 480 15.99 -7.75 15.57
C LEU A 480 16.57 -9.17 15.59
N VAL A 481 15.89 -10.09 14.92
CA VAL A 481 16.27 -11.50 14.83
C VAL A 481 16.70 -11.76 13.39
N ARG A 482 17.90 -12.33 13.20
CA ARG A 482 18.33 -12.82 11.89
C ARG A 482 17.69 -14.19 11.66
N PRO A 483 16.80 -14.36 10.66
CA PRO A 483 16.23 -15.67 10.34
C PRO A 483 17.29 -16.62 9.76
N ILE A 484 16.95 -17.91 9.74
CA ILE A 484 17.76 -18.98 9.14
C ILE A 484 17.66 -18.89 7.61
N GLY A 485 16.45 -18.72 7.08
CA GLY A 485 16.22 -18.56 5.65
C GLY A 485 16.56 -17.16 5.13
N GLU A 486 17.05 -17.10 3.89
CA GLU A 486 17.17 -15.85 3.13
C GLU A 486 15.81 -15.15 3.01
N ILE A 487 15.78 -13.86 3.32
CA ILE A 487 14.56 -13.06 3.41
C ILE A 487 13.97 -12.81 2.01
N LEU A 488 12.70 -13.17 1.84
CA LEU A 488 11.89 -12.88 0.64
C LEU A 488 11.12 -11.57 0.80
N ASP A 489 10.53 -11.34 1.97
CA ASP A 489 9.78 -10.13 2.29
C ASP A 489 9.65 -9.96 3.81
N LEU A 490 10.13 -8.84 4.37
CA LEU A 490 10.03 -8.53 5.81
C LEU A 490 8.60 -8.32 6.31
N ASN A 491 7.60 -8.35 5.42
CA ASN A 491 6.19 -8.15 5.70
C ASN A 491 5.90 -6.76 6.32
N SER A 492 6.74 -5.76 5.97
CA SER A 492 6.93 -4.46 6.66
C SER A 492 5.65 -3.66 6.96
N ARG A 493 4.59 -3.85 6.17
CA ARG A 493 3.25 -3.27 6.40
C ARG A 493 2.62 -3.71 7.73
N TYR A 494 2.94 -4.92 8.18
CA TYR A 494 2.41 -5.53 9.38
C TYR A 494 3.47 -5.58 10.49
N SER A 495 4.72 -5.92 10.15
CA SER A 495 5.81 -6.12 11.12
C SER A 495 6.51 -4.82 11.59
N GLY A 496 6.34 -3.72 10.85
CA GLY A 496 7.12 -2.50 11.07
C GLY A 496 8.63 -2.61 10.84
N VAL A 497 9.14 -3.80 10.48
CA VAL A 497 10.56 -4.05 10.19
C VAL A 497 10.83 -3.76 8.73
N TRP A 498 11.72 -2.81 8.44
CA TRP A 498 12.09 -2.38 7.09
C TRP A 498 13.52 -2.82 6.75
N PRO A 499 13.91 -2.91 5.46
CA PRO A 499 15.27 -3.33 5.08
C PRO A 499 16.38 -2.49 5.73
N LYS A 500 16.14 -1.19 5.90
CA LYS A 500 17.03 -0.25 6.63
C LYS A 500 17.26 -0.58 8.11
N HIS A 501 16.37 -1.37 8.74
CA HIS A 501 16.56 -1.82 10.13
C HIS A 501 17.51 -3.02 10.15
N MET A 502 17.26 -4.02 9.30
CA MET A 502 18.11 -5.21 9.16
C MET A 502 19.52 -4.90 8.64
N ALA A 503 19.67 -3.85 7.83
CA ALA A 503 20.96 -3.39 7.30
C ALA A 503 21.77 -2.49 8.25
N ALA A 504 21.23 -2.17 9.43
CA ALA A 504 21.87 -1.33 10.45
C ALA A 504 21.90 -2.01 11.83
N ALA A 505 21.77 -3.35 11.84
CA ALA A 505 21.75 -4.23 13.01
C ALA A 505 23.12 -4.89 13.24
#